data_AF-A0A914S132-F1
#
_entry.id   AF-A0A914S132-F1
#
_cell.length_a   1.000
_cell.length_b   1.000
_cell.length_c   1.000
_cell.angle_alpha   90.00
_cell.angle_beta   90.00
_cell.angle_gamma   90.00
#
_symmetry.space_group_name_H-M   'P 1'
#
loop_
_entity.id
_entity.type
_entity.pdbx_description
1 polymer ?
#
loop_
_entity_poly.entity_id
_entity_poly.type
_entity_poly.pdbx_seq_one_letter_code
_entity_poly.pdbx_strand_id
1 'polypeptide(L)' 'MSKYRQHLSEVSHEPPVVPMYPVLKKDLTFSHEGNPTYCGKLVNFEKLRMIARAIRSVTKLCS' A
#
# COMPACT_ATOMS: atom_id res chain seq x y z
N MET A 1 -10.15 -2.40 11.29
CA MET A 1 -8.93 -2.29 10.45
C MET A 1 -7.63 -2.34 11.27
N SER A 2 -7.54 -1.70 12.45
CA SER A 2 -6.30 -1.69 13.26
C SER A 2 -5.78 -3.09 13.61
N LYS A 3 -6.64 -4.00 14.12
CA LYS A 3 -6.27 -5.38 14.48
C LYS A 3 -5.62 -6.17 13.32
N TYR A 4 -6.19 -6.09 12.11
CA TYR A 4 -5.61 -6.76 10.93
C TYR A 4 -4.22 -6.21 10.60
N ARG A 5 -4.05 -4.88 10.63
CA ARG A 5 -2.75 -4.25 10.33
C ARG A 5 -1.69 -4.61 11.37
N GLN A 6 -2.06 -4.66 12.64
CA GLN A 6 -1.17 -5.07 13.72
C GLN A 6 -0.71 -6.52 13.51
N HIS A 7 -1.65 -7.44 13.31
CA HIS A 7 -1.33 -8.84 13.06
C HIS A 7 -0.49 -9.02 11.79
N LEU A 8 -0.82 -8.31 10.70
CA LEU A 8 -0.05 -8.34 9.46
C LEU A 8 1.41 -7.90 9.69
N SER A 9 1.64 -6.90 10.55
CA SER A 9 2.98 -6.44 10.92
C SER A 9 3.77 -7.53 11.64
N GLU A 10 3.13 -8.28 12.54
CA GLU A 10 3.77 -9.37 13.28
C GLU A 10 4.18 -10.51 12.33
N VAL A 11 3.27 -10.95 11.46
CA VAL A 11 3.54 -12.08 10.55
C VAL A 11 4.44 -11.69 9.37
N SER A 12 4.54 -10.40 9.01
CA SER A 12 5.37 -9.94 7.87
C SER A 12 6.87 -10.20 8.02
N HIS A 13 7.32 -10.56 9.22
CA HIS A 13 8.71 -10.94 9.49
C HIS A 13 9.07 -12.35 9.00
N GLU A 14 8.07 -13.20 8.74
CA GLU A 14 8.23 -14.60 8.33
C GLU A 14 7.47 -14.87 7.01
N PRO A 15 7.96 -14.36 5.87
CA PRO A 15 7.39 -14.68 4.57
C PRO A 15 7.48 -16.20 4.26
N PRO A 16 6.55 -16.77 3.48
CA PRO A 16 5.53 -16.10 2.68
C PRO A 16 4.20 -15.84 3.41
N VAL A 17 3.65 -14.63 3.27
CA VAL A 17 2.35 -14.23 3.83
C VAL A 17 1.40 -13.79 2.72
N VAL A 18 0.17 -14.32 2.72
CA VAL A 18 -0.90 -13.88 1.81
C VAL A 18 -1.77 -12.83 2.53
N PRO A 19 -1.69 -11.55 2.16
CA PRO A 19 -2.51 -10.50 2.77
C PRO A 19 -3.97 -10.57 2.28
N MET A 20 -4.87 -9.94 3.03
CA MET A 20 -6.25 -9.71 2.59
C MET A 20 -6.29 -8.70 1.43
N TYR A 21 -6.42 -9.22 0.19
CA TYR A 21 -6.49 -8.41 -1.02
C TYR A 21 -7.51 -7.25 -0.97
N PRO A 22 -8.74 -7.40 -0.41
CA PRO A 22 -9.68 -6.28 -0.34
C PRO A 22 -9.15 -5.08 0.44
N VAL A 23 -8.35 -5.30 1.49
CA VAL A 23 -7.74 -4.23 2.28
C VAL A 23 -6.67 -3.50 1.47
N LEU A 24 -5.83 -4.25 0.75
CA LEU A 24 -4.81 -3.67 -0.12
C LEU A 24 -5.42 -2.87 -1.27
N LYS A 25 -6.43 -3.42 -1.94
CA LYS A 25 -7.16 -2.74 -3.00
C LYS A 25 -7.77 -1.44 -2.48
N LYS A 26 -8.43 -1.50 -1.32
CA LYS A 26 -8.99 -0.32 -0.65
C LYS A 26 -7.93 0.76 -0.42
N ASP A 27 -6.78 0.40 0.16
CA ASP A 27 -5.69 1.35 0.44
C ASP A 27 -5.12 2.01 -0.84
N LEU A 28 -4.94 1.22 -1.89
CA LEU A 28 -4.48 1.72 -3.20
C LEU A 28 -5.52 2.63 -3.86
N THR A 29 -6.81 2.27 -3.79
CA THR A 29 -7.91 3.09 -4.30
C THR A 29 -7.96 4.44 -3.59
N PHE A 30 -7.94 4.47 -2.25
CA PHE A 30 -7.92 5.73 -1.51
C PHE A 30 -6.66 6.56 -1.78
N SER A 31 -5.51 5.91 -1.93
CA SER A 31 -4.27 6.62 -2.28
C SER A 31 -4.35 7.24 -3.68
N HIS A 32 -5.02 6.58 -4.62
CA HIS A 32 -5.17 7.05 -5.98
C HIS A 32 -6.23 8.16 -6.12
N GLU A 33 -7.41 7.96 -5.55
CA GLU A 33 -8.55 8.89 -5.64
C GLU A 33 -8.36 10.10 -4.73
N GLY A 34 -7.75 9.92 -3.57
CA GLY A 34 -7.51 10.99 -2.59
C GLY A 34 -6.36 11.93 -2.96
N ASN A 35 -5.55 11.60 -3.97
CA ASN A 35 -4.42 12.43 -4.38
C ASN A 35 -4.45 12.69 -5.90
N PRO A 36 -4.38 13.94 -6.37
CA PRO A 36 -4.33 14.23 -7.80
C PRO A 36 -3.02 13.72 -8.41
N THR A 37 -3.09 13.18 -9.63
CA THR A 37 -1.89 12.69 -10.35
C THR A 37 -0.97 13.84 -10.78
N TYR A 38 -1.55 15.01 -11.01
CA TYR A 38 -0.82 16.21 -11.40
C TYR A 38 -1.14 17.35 -10.44
N CYS A 39 -0.13 18.12 -10.10
CA CYS A 39 -0.26 19.39 -9.39
C CYS A 39 0.04 20.50 -10.41
N GLY A 40 -1.01 21.03 -11.04
CA GLY A 40 -0.87 21.92 -12.21
C GLY A 40 -0.30 21.16 -13.41
N LYS A 41 0.88 21.58 -13.88
CA LYS A 41 1.60 20.93 -15.01
C LYS A 41 2.70 19.95 -14.56
N LEU A 42 2.84 19.72 -13.25
CA LEU A 42 3.88 18.87 -12.69
C LEU A 42 3.28 17.54 -12.19
N VAL A 43 4.04 16.46 -12.34
CA VAL A 43 3.67 15.14 -11.81
C VAL A 43 3.74 15.16 -10.29
N ASN A 44 2.71 14.63 -9.63
CA ASN A 44 2.69 14.48 -8.19
C ASN A 44 3.51 13.24 -7.76
N PHE A 45 4.81 13.44 -7.53
CA PHE A 45 5.69 12.36 -7.06
C PHE A 45 5.37 11.87 -5.65
N GLU A 46 4.71 12.66 -4.81
CA GLU A 46 4.27 12.21 -3.49
C GLU A 46 3.22 11.11 -3.63
N LYS A 47 2.21 11.31 -4.50
CA LYS A 47 1.23 10.26 -4.85
C LYS A 47 1.92 8.99 -5.34
N LEU A 48 2.84 9.13 -6.29
CA LEU A 48 3.58 7.97 -6.84
C LEU A 48 4.38 7.25 -5.76
N ARG A 49 5.02 7.99 -4.84
CA ARG A 49 5.80 7.43 -3.75
C ARG A 49 4.92 6.73 -2.72
N MET A 50 3.75 7.27 -2.39
CA MET A 50 2.75 6.62 -1.53
C MET A 50 2.32 5.26 -2.09
N ILE A 51 1.88 5.24 -3.36
CA ILE A 51 1.46 4.00 -4.04
C ILE A 51 2.60 2.99 -4.10
N ALA A 52 3.81 3.43 -4.47
CA ALA A 52 4.96 2.56 -4.56
C ALA A 52 5.39 1.97 -3.19
N ARG A 53 5.20 2.70 -2.08
CA ARG A 53 5.42 2.16 -0.73
C ARG A 53 4.44 1.02 -0.43
N ALA A 54 3.15 1.21 -0.73
CA ALA A 54 2.15 0.16 -0.52
C ALA A 54 2.47 -1.11 -1.33
N ILE A 55 2.82 -0.97 -2.61
CA ILE A 55 3.18 -2.11 -3.47
C ILE A 55 4.42 -2.84 -2.94
N ARG A 56 5.50 -2.11 -2.61
CA ARG A 56 6.73 -2.73 -2.07
C ARG A 56 6.48 -3.45 -0.76
N SER A 57 5.60 -2.94 0.11
CA SER A 57 5.23 -3.63 1.34
C SER A 57 4.58 -4.99 1.06
N VAL A 58 3.76 -5.10 -0.01
CA VAL A 58 3.16 -6.37 -0.41
C VAL A 58 4.20 -7.30 -1.02
N THR A 59 5.09 -6.81 -1.87
CA THR A 59 6.15 -7.62 -2.47
C THR A 59 7.02 -8.29 -1.40
N LYS A 60 7.32 -7.58 -0.31
CA LYS A 60 8.08 -8.11 0.83
C LYS A 60 7.39 -9.27 1.56
N LEU A 61 6.07 -9.40 1.45
CA LEU A 61 5.34 -10.52 2.04
C LEU A 61 5.55 -11.82 1.25
N CYS A 62 5.99 -11.73 0.00
CA CYS A 62 6.14 -12.87 -0.90
C CYS A 62 7.60 -13.33 -1.08
N SER A 63 8.56 -12.53 -0.62
CA SER A 63 10.01 -12.75 -0.74
C SER A 63 10.59 -13.19 0.59
#